data_AF-A0A1V5JMD1-F1
#
_entry.id   AF-A0A1V5JMD1-F1
#
_cell.length_a   1.000
_cell.length_b   1.000
_cell.length_c   1.000
_cell.angle_alpha   90.00
_cell.angle_beta   90.00
_cell.angle_gamma   90.00
#
_symmetry.space_group_name_H-M   'P 1'
#
loop_
_entity.id
_entity.type
_entity.pdbx_description
1 polymer ?
#
loop_
_entity_poly.entity_id
_entity_poly.type
_entity_poly.pdbx_seq_one_letter_code
_entity_poly.pdbx_strand_id
1 'polypeptide(L)'
;MGGGEYSISSATFPTYFLKHLDDAEQIRLQARLDSVLFSDLFGRELGLSRRFVGTEPLCPVTALYNEALLEILPPRGIEVTVIPRKTDSGGAISASSVRRSWVAEDWEALRRLVPPSTERFLRDQESRPIWERLRRSSGRH
;
A
#
# COMPACT_ATOMS: atom_id res chain seq x y z
N MET A 1 -15.86 21.82 -14.79
CA MET A 1 -15.09 21.86 -13.53
C MET A 1 -14.78 20.42 -13.20
N GLY A 2 -13.62 19.85 -13.51
CA GLY A 2 -12.26 20.36 -13.37
C GLY A 2 -11.51 19.30 -12.56
N GLY A 3 -11.44 18.08 -13.11
CA GLY A 3 -10.61 17.02 -12.54
C GLY A 3 -9.17 17.51 -12.63
N GLY A 4 -8.50 17.64 -11.49
CA GLY A 4 -7.14 18.18 -11.43
C GLY A 4 -6.17 17.42 -12.32
N GLU A 5 -5.00 18.01 -12.54
CA GLU A 5 -3.88 17.49 -13.36
C GLU A 5 -3.38 16.08 -12.98
N TYR A 6 -3.96 15.48 -11.94
CA TYR A 6 -3.89 14.06 -11.59
C TYR A 6 -4.78 13.14 -12.46
N SER A 7 -5.26 13.64 -13.60
CA SER A 7 -6.04 12.87 -14.57
C SER A 7 -5.10 12.32 -15.66
N ILE A 8 -4.49 11.16 -15.38
CA ILE A 8 -3.89 10.24 -16.37
C ILE A 8 -3.03 10.96 -17.44
N SER A 9 -1.89 11.50 -17.04
CA SER A 9 -0.88 12.05 -17.96
C SER A 9 0.17 10.99 -18.31
N SER A 10 0.74 11.05 -19.52
CA SER A 10 1.88 10.21 -19.93
C SER A 10 3.10 10.38 -19.02
N ALA A 11 3.19 11.52 -18.31
CA ALA A 11 4.22 11.80 -17.32
C ALA A 11 3.99 11.11 -15.96
N THR A 12 2.78 10.60 -15.68
CA THR A 12 2.41 9.94 -14.41
C THR A 12 2.02 8.46 -14.59
N PHE A 13 1.50 8.10 -15.76
CA PHE A 13 1.11 6.73 -16.15
C PHE A 13 1.69 6.35 -17.52
N PRO A 14 3.03 6.31 -17.66
CA PRO A 14 3.68 6.05 -18.94
C PRO A 14 3.30 4.68 -19.53
N THR A 15 2.97 3.72 -18.67
CA THR A 15 2.56 2.36 -19.01
C THR A 15 1.26 2.32 -19.84
N TYR A 16 0.35 3.28 -19.65
CA TYR A 16 -0.86 3.41 -20.46
C TYR A 16 -0.58 3.75 -21.94
N PHE A 17 0.59 4.34 -22.22
CA PHE A 17 1.00 4.78 -23.56
C PHE A 17 2.09 3.89 -24.19
N LEU A 18 2.71 3.00 -23.41
CA LEU A 18 3.77 2.11 -23.87
C LEU A 18 3.18 0.74 -24.22
N LYS A 19 2.62 0.63 -25.44
CA LYS A 19 1.90 -0.55 -25.95
C LYS A 19 2.73 -1.84 -26.13
N HIS A 20 4.00 -1.87 -25.72
CA HIS A 20 4.95 -2.93 -26.07
C HIS A 20 5.92 -3.38 -24.95
N LEU A 21 5.70 -2.95 -23.71
CA LEU A 21 6.49 -3.45 -22.57
C LEU A 21 5.81 -4.64 -21.93
N ASP A 22 6.57 -5.61 -21.43
CA ASP A 22 6.01 -6.64 -20.57
C ASP A 22 5.51 -6.03 -19.24
N ASP A 23 4.62 -6.73 -18.53
CA ASP A 23 4.01 -6.21 -17.31
C ASP A 23 5.06 -5.84 -16.24
N ALA A 24 6.18 -6.57 -16.18
CA ALA A 24 7.22 -6.34 -15.19
C ALA A 24 8.05 -5.08 -15.51
N GLU A 25 8.37 -4.82 -16.77
CA GLU A 25 9.00 -3.60 -17.24
C GLU A 25 8.12 -2.37 -17.01
N GLN A 26 6.81 -2.51 -17.28
CA GLN A 26 5.83 -1.47 -16.98
C GLN A 26 5.82 -1.12 -15.49
N ILE A 27 5.74 -2.13 -14.61
CA ILE A 27 5.77 -1.94 -13.16
C ILE A 27 7.07 -1.27 -12.72
N ARG A 28 8.22 -1.70 -13.23
CA ARG A 28 9.52 -1.09 -12.88
C ARG A 28 9.58 0.38 -13.28
N LEU A 29 9.15 0.71 -14.50
CA LEU A 29 9.16 2.08 -14.98
C LEU A 29 8.27 2.96 -14.10
N GLN A 30 7.07 2.48 -13.79
CA GLN A 30 6.12 3.20 -12.94
C GLN A 30 6.67 3.36 -11.51
N ALA A 31 7.22 2.31 -10.92
CA ALA A 31 7.82 2.36 -9.59
C ALA A 31 9.00 3.33 -9.52
N ARG A 32 9.84 3.36 -10.55
CA ARG A 32 10.96 4.30 -10.63
C ARG A 32 10.49 5.74 -10.75
N LEU A 33 9.57 6.01 -11.68
CA LEU A 33 8.99 7.34 -11.86
C LEU A 33 8.36 7.84 -10.56
N ASP A 34 7.55 7.01 -9.90
CA ASP A 34 6.90 7.35 -8.63
C ASP A 34 7.92 7.61 -7.51
N SER A 35 8.99 6.80 -7.43
CA SER A 35 10.07 7.00 -6.45
C SER A 35 10.84 8.31 -6.67
N VAL A 36 11.07 8.70 -7.94
CA VAL A 36 11.72 9.97 -8.30
C VAL A 36 10.81 11.13 -7.92
N LEU A 37 9.55 11.10 -8.35
CA LEU A 37 8.59 12.16 -8.01
C LEU A 37 8.42 12.30 -6.49
N PHE A 38 8.32 11.18 -5.77
CA PHE A 38 8.22 11.17 -4.31
C PHE A 38 9.39 11.92 -3.67
N SER A 39 10.61 11.58 -4.06
CA SER A 39 11.82 12.12 -3.43
C SER A 39 12.10 13.57 -3.83
N ASP A 40 11.87 13.93 -5.09
CA ASP A 40 12.14 15.27 -5.60
C ASP A 40 11.07 16.29 -5.17
N LEU A 41 9.80 15.90 -5.11
CA LEU A 41 8.70 16.80 -4.75
C LEU A 41 8.39 16.83 -3.25
N PHE A 42 8.45 15.68 -2.58
CA PHE A 42 8.05 15.57 -1.17
C PHE A 42 9.22 15.33 -0.24
N GLY A 43 10.17 14.49 -0.65
CA GLY A 43 11.33 14.12 0.17
C GLY A 43 12.09 15.34 0.68
N ARG A 44 12.46 16.23 -0.25
CA ARG A 44 13.16 17.47 0.07
C ARG A 44 12.29 18.45 0.87
N GLU A 45 11.09 18.74 0.40
CA GLU A 45 10.23 19.78 0.97
C GLU A 45 9.72 19.43 2.37
N LEU A 46 9.53 18.13 2.67
CA LEU A 46 9.11 17.65 3.99
C LEU A 46 10.30 17.24 4.88
N GLY A 47 11.53 17.41 4.41
CA GLY A 47 12.74 17.04 5.16
C GLY A 47 12.78 15.54 5.52
N LEU A 48 12.29 14.68 4.63
CA LEU A 48 12.28 13.24 4.87
C LEU A 48 13.70 12.70 4.74
N SER A 49 14.15 11.95 5.75
CA SER A 49 15.47 11.30 5.77
C SER A 49 15.38 9.78 5.78
N ARG A 50 14.19 9.22 6.03
CA ARG A 50 13.99 7.77 6.09
C ARG A 50 12.60 7.36 5.62
N ARG A 51 12.52 6.23 4.93
CA ARG A 51 11.29 5.57 4.51
C ARG A 51 11.33 4.10 4.95
N PHE A 52 10.25 3.65 5.58
CA PHE A 52 10.09 2.25 5.99
C PHE A 52 9.15 1.53 5.02
N VAL A 53 9.53 0.34 4.59
CA VAL A 53 8.70 -0.53 3.73
C VAL A 53 8.66 -1.94 4.28
N GLY A 54 7.54 -2.65 4.10
CA GLY A 54 7.45 -4.07 4.47
C GLY A 54 8.09 -4.97 3.43
N THR A 55 8.57 -6.15 3.84
CA THR A 55 8.87 -7.22 2.88
C THR A 55 7.56 -7.73 2.24
N GLU A 56 7.56 -7.95 0.93
CA GLU A 56 6.40 -8.46 0.20
C GLU A 56 6.83 -9.55 -0.81
N PRO A 57 7.34 -10.70 -0.34
CA PRO A 57 7.88 -11.75 -1.22
C PRO A 57 6.80 -12.44 -2.06
N LEU A 58 5.53 -12.28 -1.71
CA LEU A 58 4.39 -12.94 -2.37
C LEU A 58 3.73 -12.08 -3.45
N CYS A 59 4.16 -10.83 -3.61
CA CYS A 59 3.61 -9.91 -4.61
C CYS A 59 4.75 -9.40 -5.51
N PRO A 60 4.93 -9.96 -6.72
CA PRO A 60 5.98 -9.54 -7.65
C PRO A 60 5.97 -8.04 -7.94
N VAL A 61 4.78 -7.44 -8.04
CA VAL A 61 4.60 -5.99 -8.21
C VAL A 61 5.27 -5.20 -7.09
N THR A 62 5.02 -5.60 -5.84
CA THR A 62 5.52 -4.89 -4.67
C THR A 62 7.01 -5.12 -4.47
N ALA A 63 7.51 -6.30 -4.82
CA ALA A 63 8.95 -6.59 -4.81
C ALA A 63 9.72 -5.67 -5.77
N LEU A 64 9.26 -5.54 -7.02
CA LEU A 64 9.84 -4.63 -8.01
C LEU A 64 9.77 -3.17 -7.56
N TYR A 65 8.70 -2.79 -6.85
CA TYR A 65 8.58 -1.45 -6.31
C TYR A 65 9.58 -1.20 -5.18
N ASN A 66 9.78 -2.16 -4.27
CA ASN A 66 10.80 -2.07 -3.22
C ASN A 66 12.22 -1.96 -3.80
N GLU A 67 12.52 -2.67 -4.89
CA GLU A 67 13.78 -2.55 -5.62
C GLU A 67 14.01 -1.11 -6.12
N ALA A 68 12.99 -0.51 -6.77
CA ALA A 68 13.07 0.86 -7.25
C ALA A 68 13.28 1.88 -6.12
N LEU A 69 12.62 1.70 -4.97
CA LEU A 69 12.83 2.56 -3.80
C LEU A 69 14.26 2.48 -3.26
N LEU A 70 14.80 1.25 -3.14
CA LEU A 70 16.16 1.01 -2.67
C LEU A 70 17.22 1.61 -3.63
N GLU A 71 16.92 1.67 -4.92
CA GLU A 71 17.79 2.28 -5.92
C GLU A 71 17.74 3.82 -5.88
N ILE A 72 16.54 4.40 -5.80
CA ILE A 72 16.33 5.83 -6.10
C ILE A 72 16.44 6.74 -4.88
N LEU A 73 16.00 6.27 -3.72
CA LEU A 73 15.86 7.10 -2.53
C LEU A 73 17.20 7.35 -1.79
N PRO A 74 18.10 6.37 -1.60
CA PRO A 74 19.35 6.60 -0.87
C PRO A 74 20.26 7.66 -1.51
N PRO A 75 20.45 7.72 -2.84
CA PRO A 75 21.21 8.79 -3.49
C PRO A 75 20.63 10.20 -3.25
N ARG A 76 19.36 10.30 -2.86
CA ARG A 76 18.66 11.55 -2.56
C ARG A 76 18.61 11.86 -1.06
N GLY A 77 19.37 11.14 -0.24
CA GLY A 77 19.45 11.35 1.20
C GLY A 77 18.30 10.74 2.00
N ILE A 78 17.50 9.86 1.39
CA ILE A 78 16.40 9.16 2.04
C ILE A 78 16.79 7.70 2.22
N GLU A 79 17.07 7.31 3.47
CA GLU A 79 17.37 5.92 3.81
C GLU A 79 16.11 5.05 3.65
N VAL A 80 16.24 3.87 3.05
CA VAL A 80 15.14 2.90 2.96
C VAL A 80 15.40 1.73 3.90
N THR A 81 14.51 1.55 4.86
CA THR A 81 14.56 0.42 5.81
C THR A 81 13.46 -0.58 5.47
N VAL A 82 13.86 -1.79 5.08
CA VAL A 82 12.93 -2.88 4.81
C VAL A 82 12.66 -3.65 6.11
N ILE A 83 11.41 -3.66 6.55
CA ILE A 83 10.95 -4.33 7.76
C ILE A 83 10.34 -5.68 7.38
N PRO A 84 10.76 -6.81 7.99
CA PRO A 84 10.14 -8.10 7.78
C PRO A 84 8.64 -8.06 8.04
N ARG A 85 7.87 -8.67 7.13
CA ARG A 85 6.41 -8.77 7.25
C ARG A 85 6.04 -9.48 8.55
N LYS A 86 5.17 -8.84 9.35
CA LYS A 86 4.62 -9.47 10.53
C LYS A 86 3.70 -10.63 10.15
N THR A 87 4.04 -11.81 10.65
CA THR A 87 3.22 -13.03 10.56
C THR A 87 2.55 -13.30 11.90
N ASP A 88 1.43 -14.00 11.86
CA ASP A 88 0.79 -14.62 13.02
C ASP A 88 0.60 -16.12 12.73
N SER A 89 0.18 -16.88 13.74
CA SER A 89 -0.08 -18.33 13.73
C SER A 89 -0.85 -18.87 12.50
N GLY A 90 -1.65 -18.03 11.81
CA GLY A 90 -2.39 -18.39 10.59
C GLY A 90 -1.82 -17.85 9.27
N GLY A 91 -0.62 -17.24 9.26
CA GLY A 91 0.04 -16.70 8.08
C GLY A 91 0.26 -15.19 8.11
N ALA A 92 0.40 -14.58 6.93
CA ALA A 92 0.72 -13.17 6.79
C ALA A 92 -0.47 -12.26 7.14
N ILE A 93 -0.28 -11.32 8.06
CA ILE A 93 -1.32 -10.33 8.41
C ILE A 93 -1.61 -9.47 7.17
N SER A 94 -2.88 -9.31 6.82
CA SER A 94 -3.31 -8.51 5.67
C SER A 94 -4.62 -7.79 5.95
N ALA A 95 -4.78 -6.61 5.35
CA ALA A 95 -6.00 -5.80 5.49
C ALA A 95 -7.25 -6.55 4.99
N SER A 96 -7.11 -7.41 3.98
CA SER A 96 -8.20 -8.26 3.50
C SER A 96 -8.66 -9.26 4.57
N SER A 97 -7.73 -9.85 5.32
CA SER A 97 -8.06 -10.80 6.39
C SER A 97 -8.74 -10.09 7.56
N VAL A 98 -8.25 -8.91 7.95
CA VAL A 98 -8.90 -8.06 8.95
C VAL A 98 -10.34 -7.73 8.54
N ARG A 99 -10.57 -7.28 7.31
CA ARG A 99 -11.93 -6.97 6.82
C ARG A 99 -12.85 -8.19 6.82
N ARG A 100 -12.37 -9.37 6.41
CA ARG A 100 -13.16 -10.61 6.44
C ARG A 100 -13.55 -10.99 7.87
N SER A 101 -12.59 -11.00 8.80
CA SER A 101 -12.87 -11.29 10.21
C SER A 101 -13.82 -10.27 10.84
N TRP A 102 -13.70 -8.98 10.46
CA TRP A 102 -14.59 -7.93 10.96
C TRP A 102 -16.03 -8.06 10.45
N VAL A 103 -16.22 -8.37 9.16
CA VAL A 103 -17.56 -8.62 8.60
C VAL A 103 -18.18 -9.89 9.18
N ALA A 104 -17.38 -10.91 9.45
CA ALA A 104 -17.81 -12.15 10.11
C ALA A 104 -18.02 -11.99 11.63
N GLU A 105 -17.71 -10.82 12.19
CA GLU A 105 -17.72 -10.54 13.64
C GLU A 105 -16.85 -11.53 14.46
N ASP A 106 -15.80 -12.09 13.84
CA ASP A 106 -14.81 -12.95 14.49
C ASP A 106 -13.78 -12.09 15.23
N TRP A 107 -14.17 -11.68 16.43
CA TRP A 107 -13.36 -10.83 17.30
C TRP A 107 -12.12 -11.54 17.86
N GLU A 108 -12.14 -12.85 17.96
CA GLU A 108 -10.99 -13.62 18.44
C GLU A 108 -9.87 -13.60 17.40
N ALA A 109 -10.21 -13.81 16.12
CA ALA A 109 -9.25 -13.64 15.03
C ALA A 109 -8.76 -12.19 14.91
N LEU A 110 -9.65 -11.19 15.02
CA LEU A 110 -9.25 -9.78 14.95
C LEU A 110 -8.22 -9.40 16.02
N ARG A 111 -8.39 -9.88 17.26
CA ARG A 111 -7.45 -9.65 18.36
C ARG A 111 -6.03 -10.11 18.06
N ARG A 112 -5.88 -11.16 17.26
CA ARG A 112 -4.57 -11.65 16.83
C ARG A 112 -3.98 -10.83 15.68
N LEU A 113 -4.84 -10.26 14.83
CA LEU A 113 -4.44 -9.52 13.62
C LEU A 113 -4.14 -8.03 13.85
N VAL A 114 -4.78 -7.38 14.83
CA VAL A 114 -4.67 -5.94 15.04
C VAL A 114 -4.33 -5.57 16.49
N PRO A 115 -3.68 -4.42 16.74
CA PRO A 115 -3.46 -3.92 18.10
C PRO A 115 -4.78 -3.64 18.84
N PRO A 116 -4.78 -3.63 20.19
CA PRO A 116 -5.97 -3.35 20.99
C PRO A 116 -6.65 -2.01 20.70
N SER A 117 -5.87 -0.99 20.33
CA SER A 117 -6.39 0.32 19.92
C SER A 117 -7.25 0.23 18.66
N THR A 118 -6.82 -0.57 17.69
CA THR A 118 -7.56 -0.80 16.46
C THR A 118 -8.80 -1.65 16.74
N GLU A 119 -8.69 -2.73 17.52
CA GLU A 119 -9.85 -3.54 17.91
C GLU A 119 -10.95 -2.69 18.56
N ARG A 120 -10.55 -1.79 19.48
CA ARG A 120 -11.48 -0.86 20.13
C ARG A 120 -12.21 0.02 19.12
N PHE A 121 -11.49 0.62 18.16
CA PHE A 121 -12.11 1.42 17.11
C PHE A 121 -13.09 0.59 16.26
N LEU A 122 -12.74 -0.63 15.89
CA LEU A 122 -13.60 -1.51 15.08
C LEU A 122 -14.90 -1.91 15.79
N ARG A 123 -14.95 -1.81 17.12
CA ARG A 123 -16.16 -2.02 17.94
C ARG A 123 -16.93 -0.74 18.20
N ASP A 124 -16.34 0.41 17.92
CA ASP A 124 -16.94 1.72 18.19
C ASP A 124 -18.13 1.98 17.25
N GLN A 125 -19.13 2.70 17.74
CA GLN A 125 -20.26 3.17 16.94
C GLN A 125 -19.80 4.04 15.76
N GLU A 126 -18.71 4.80 15.92
CA GLU A 126 -18.13 5.61 14.84
C GLU A 126 -17.71 4.76 13.63
N SER A 127 -17.32 3.50 13.85
CA SER A 127 -16.90 2.58 12.78
C SER A 127 -18.08 1.90 12.06
N ARG A 128 -19.31 2.03 12.59
CA ARG A 128 -20.49 1.34 12.07
C ARG A 128 -20.79 1.59 10.60
N PRO A 129 -20.72 2.84 10.08
CA PRO A 129 -20.95 3.09 8.65
C PRO A 129 -19.91 2.41 7.76
N ILE A 130 -18.67 2.28 8.24
CA ILE A 130 -17.59 1.58 7.52
C ILE A 130 -17.91 0.09 7.44
N TRP A 131 -18.29 -0.52 8.56
CA TRP A 131 -18.65 -1.94 8.64
C TRP A 131 -19.83 -2.27 7.72
N GLU A 132 -20.88 -1.45 7.70
CA GLU A 132 -22.05 -1.65 6.84
C GLU A 132 -21.71 -1.54 5.34
N ARG A 133 -20.81 -0.62 4.98
CA ARG A 133 -20.30 -0.53 3.60
C ARG A 133 -19.50 -1.77 3.22
N LEU A 134 -18.65 -2.26 4.12
CA LEU A 134 -17.86 -3.47 3.90
C LEU A 134 -18.75 -4.69 3.71
N ARG A 135 -19.71 -4.91 4.60
CA ARG A 135 -20.66 -6.03 4.52
C ARG A 135 -21.44 -6.04 3.20
N ARG A 136 -21.92 -4.88 2.75
CA ARG A 136 -22.61 -4.75 1.44
C ARG A 136 -21.70 -5.08 0.25
N SER A 137 -20.43 -4.72 0.32
CA SER A 137 -19.46 -5.04 -0.74
C SER A 137 -19.05 -6.51 -0.76
N SER A 138 -19.06 -7.18 0.40
CA SER A 138 -18.69 -8.59 0.52
C SER A 138 -19.81 -9.57 0.12
N GLY A 139 -21.07 -9.13 0.12
CA GLY A 139 -22.22 -9.93 -0.33
C GLY A 139 -22.53 -9.88 -1.83
N ARG A 140 -21.67 -9.24 -2.64
CA ARG A 140 -21.82 -9.12 -4.11
C ARG A 140 -21.02 -10.18 -4.89
N HIS A 141 -20.72 -11.31 -4.27
CA HIS A 141 -20.19 -12.51 -4.93
C HIS A 141 -21.16 -13.67 -4.78
#